data_AF-A0A916SCB6-F1
#
_entry.id   AF-A0A916SCB6-F1
#
_cell.length_a   1.000
_cell.length_b   1.000
_cell.length_c   1.000
_cell.angle_alpha   90.00
_cell.angle_beta   90.00
_cell.angle_gamma   90.00
#
_symmetry.space_group_name_H-M   'P 1'
#
loop_
_entity.id
_entity.type
_entity.pdbx_description
1 polymer ?
#
loop_
_entity_poly.entity_id
_entity_poly.type
_entity_poly.pdbx_seq_one_letter_code
_entity_poly.pdbx_strand_id
1 'polypeptide(L)'
;MTDEQPTPAAAEDRAALLSALVTEHFVLQSAASSTIGESGSRASIYLATLSSGLVAIGFSSSNPDILAGLAFTIFPTVFILGCFTVVRLIDTSIANVVALNRIELIRRYYSHLHPLAKQYFAPDDSTEAGTLGVRYRARSVLFTAASMVAVVNAVVGGAGLTVILSIGTTFPAGVGVALGVVAGVVVLGLGLAYQVRRFAPLLSASRSTPADG
;
A
#
# COMPACT_ATOMS: atom_id res chain seq x y z
N MET A 1 -9.71 -45.67 30.92
CA MET A 1 -9.37 -44.23 30.96
C MET A 1 -7.85 -44.15 31.02
N THR A 2 -7.21 -44.47 29.90
CA THR A 2 -5.75 -44.32 29.73
C THR A 2 -5.55 -42.95 29.15
N ASP A 3 -5.19 -41.99 30.00
CA ASP A 3 -4.55 -40.77 29.56
C ASP A 3 -3.25 -41.22 28.88
N GLU A 4 -3.26 -41.29 27.56
CA GLU A 4 -2.06 -41.58 26.77
C GLU A 4 -1.18 -40.32 26.87
N GLN A 5 -0.38 -40.24 27.93
CA GLN A 5 0.59 -39.17 28.08
C GLN A 5 1.45 -39.15 26.82
N PRO A 6 1.59 -37.98 26.16
CA PRO A 6 2.36 -37.89 24.93
C PRO A 6 3.78 -38.40 25.20
N THR A 7 4.26 -39.29 24.33
CA THR A 7 5.63 -39.81 24.39
C THR A 7 6.62 -38.65 24.48
N PRO A 8 7.72 -38.77 25.25
CA PRO A 8 8.70 -37.69 25.45
C PRO A 8 9.17 -37.01 24.15
N ALA A 9 9.37 -37.80 23.09
CA ALA A 9 9.72 -37.30 21.76
C ALA A 9 8.66 -36.35 21.16
N ALA A 10 7.37 -36.66 21.32
CA ALA A 10 6.27 -35.80 20.83
C ALA A 10 6.16 -34.48 21.62
N ALA A 11 6.56 -34.48 22.90
CA ALA A 11 6.62 -33.27 23.70
C ALA A 11 7.79 -32.36 23.29
N GLU A 12 8.96 -32.95 23.00
CA GLU A 12 10.12 -32.23 22.46
C GLU A 12 9.84 -31.64 21.07
N ASP A 13 9.26 -32.41 20.15
CA ASP A 13 8.88 -31.94 18.81
C ASP A 13 7.89 -30.76 18.90
N ARG A 14 6.92 -30.84 19.81
CA ARG A 14 5.96 -29.75 20.03
C ARG A 14 6.64 -28.50 20.59
N ALA A 15 7.60 -28.65 21.50
CA ALA A 15 8.37 -27.53 22.03
C ALA A 15 9.24 -26.88 20.95
N ALA A 16 9.89 -27.68 20.09
CA ALA A 16 10.66 -27.20 18.94
C ALA A 16 9.78 -26.43 17.95
N LEU A 17 8.59 -26.95 17.62
CA LEU A 17 7.63 -26.27 16.75
C LEU A 17 7.17 -24.93 17.35
N LEU A 18 6.85 -24.87 18.64
CA LEU A 18 6.46 -23.62 19.29
C LEU A 18 7.59 -22.58 19.25
N SER A 19 8.84 -23.00 19.48
CA SER A 19 10.01 -22.12 19.35
C SER A 19 10.17 -21.57 17.93
N ALA A 20 10.00 -22.43 16.91
CA ALA A 20 10.05 -22.04 15.51
C ALA A 20 8.92 -21.06 15.14
N LEU A 21 7.69 -21.30 15.60
CA LEU A 21 6.53 -20.43 15.35
C LEU A 21 6.67 -19.05 16.01
N VAL A 22 7.22 -18.98 17.22
CA VAL A 22 7.53 -17.71 17.89
C VAL A 22 8.58 -16.93 17.08
N THR A 23 9.64 -17.61 16.64
CA THR A 23 10.69 -17.00 15.82
C THR A 23 10.11 -16.46 14.50
N GLU A 24 9.30 -17.27 13.82
CA GLU A 24 8.62 -16.88 12.58
C GLU A 24 7.68 -15.68 12.79
N HIS A 25 6.93 -15.64 13.91
CA HIS A 25 6.09 -14.50 14.24
C HIS A 25 6.88 -13.19 14.32
N PHE A 26 8.03 -13.19 15.00
CA PHE A 26 8.89 -12.01 15.10
C PHE A 26 9.51 -11.62 13.76
N VAL A 27 9.91 -12.60 12.94
CA VAL A 27 10.42 -12.34 11.57
C VAL A 27 9.34 -11.68 10.71
N LEU A 28 8.12 -12.19 10.72
CA LEU A 28 6.98 -11.62 9.98
C LEU A 28 6.61 -10.22 10.48
N GLN A 29 6.61 -10.00 11.81
CA GLN A 29 6.33 -8.69 12.39
C GLN A 29 7.41 -7.66 12.06
N SER A 30 8.68 -8.07 12.06
CA SER A 30 9.80 -7.23 11.64
C SER A 30 9.71 -6.88 10.16
N ALA A 31 9.40 -7.85 9.30
CA ALA A 31 9.17 -7.63 7.87
C ALA A 31 8.00 -6.65 7.63
N ALA A 32 6.87 -6.83 8.31
CA ALA A 32 5.73 -5.91 8.25
C ALA A 32 6.14 -4.48 8.63
N SER A 33 6.83 -4.32 9.76
CA SER A 33 7.29 -3.01 10.25
C SER A 33 8.27 -2.34 9.27
N SER A 34 9.18 -3.12 8.67
CA SER A 34 10.11 -2.65 7.64
C SER A 34 9.37 -2.14 6.39
N THR A 35 8.36 -2.88 5.91
CA THR A 35 7.56 -2.45 4.74
C THR A 35 6.76 -1.17 5.01
N ILE A 36 6.26 -0.98 6.23
CA ILE A 36 5.59 0.26 6.64
C ILE A 36 6.58 1.42 6.66
N GLY A 37 7.77 1.22 7.24
CA GLY A 37 8.84 2.22 7.27
C GLY A 37 9.32 2.61 5.86
N GLU A 38 9.49 1.65 4.96
CA GLU A 38 9.83 1.89 3.56
C GLU A 38 8.73 2.70 2.85
N SER A 39 7.46 2.36 3.07
CA SER A 39 6.33 3.08 2.46
C SER A 39 6.29 4.54 2.93
N GLY A 40 6.48 4.76 4.23
CA GLY A 40 6.51 6.10 4.82
C GLY A 40 7.67 6.95 4.30
N SER A 41 8.89 6.38 4.24
CA SER A 41 10.06 7.11 3.75
C SER A 41 9.92 7.52 2.28
N ARG A 42 9.39 6.64 1.43
CA ARG A 42 9.13 6.93 0.02
C ARG A 42 8.09 8.02 -0.18
N ALA A 43 6.99 7.97 0.58
CA ALA A 43 5.97 9.01 0.55
C ALA A 43 6.55 10.37 0.98
N SER A 44 7.35 10.41 2.05
CA SER A 44 8.00 11.64 2.52
C SER A 44 8.99 12.20 1.50
N ILE A 45 9.82 11.36 0.87
CA ILE A 45 10.75 11.79 -0.17
C ILE A 45 9.98 12.40 -1.34
N TYR A 46 8.92 11.73 -1.80
CA TYR A 46 8.08 12.24 -2.88
C TYR A 46 7.46 13.61 -2.54
N LEU A 47 6.84 13.75 -1.37
CA LEU A 47 6.21 15.00 -0.95
C LEU A 47 7.23 16.13 -0.72
N ALA A 48 8.42 15.82 -0.21
CA ALA A 48 9.50 16.78 -0.05
C ALA A 48 10.00 17.27 -1.41
N THR A 49 10.24 16.37 -2.37
CA THR A 49 10.66 16.74 -3.73
C THR A 49 9.58 17.55 -4.45
N LEU A 50 8.31 17.14 -4.36
CA LEU A 50 7.18 17.90 -4.91
C LEU A 50 7.12 19.30 -4.30
N SER A 51 7.19 19.42 -2.98
CA SER A 51 7.11 20.71 -2.29
C SER A 51 8.27 21.63 -2.67
N SER A 52 9.50 21.11 -2.65
CA SER A 52 10.69 21.88 -3.06
C SER A 52 10.62 22.31 -4.53
N GLY A 53 10.13 21.44 -5.41
CA GLY A 53 9.93 21.76 -6.82
C GLY A 53 8.89 22.86 -7.03
N LEU A 54 7.74 22.79 -6.34
CA LEU A 54 6.72 23.84 -6.40
C LEU A 54 7.22 25.17 -5.84
N VAL A 55 8.02 25.16 -4.77
CA VAL A 55 8.67 26.36 -4.23
C VAL A 55 9.61 26.98 -5.26
N ALA A 56 10.44 26.19 -5.95
CA ALA A 56 11.32 26.67 -7.01
C ALA A 56 10.55 27.29 -8.18
N ILE A 57 9.46 26.66 -8.62
CA ILE A 57 8.55 27.21 -9.64
C ILE A 57 7.94 28.54 -9.17
N GLY A 58 7.48 28.60 -7.91
CA GLY A 58 6.90 29.80 -7.31
C GLY A 58 7.86 31.00 -7.32
N PHE A 59 9.13 30.78 -6.93
CA PHE A 59 10.17 31.80 -6.99
C PHE A 59 10.49 32.27 -8.41
N SER A 60 10.24 31.42 -9.41
CA SER A 60 10.47 31.74 -10.81
C SER A 60 9.31 32.49 -11.49
N SER A 61 8.21 32.75 -10.79
CA SER A 61 6.99 33.36 -11.35
C SER A 61 7.20 34.70 -12.07
N SER A 62 8.19 35.50 -11.66
CA SER A 62 8.49 36.79 -12.28
C SER A 62 9.27 36.69 -13.59
N ASN A 63 9.81 35.51 -13.94
CA ASN A 63 10.64 35.33 -15.13
C ASN A 63 10.12 34.14 -15.98
N PRO A 64 9.38 34.41 -17.08
CA PRO A 64 8.72 33.38 -17.87
C PRO A 64 9.67 32.31 -18.43
N ASP A 65 10.89 32.68 -18.84
CA ASP A 65 11.85 31.75 -19.43
C ASP A 65 12.36 30.74 -18.41
N ILE A 66 12.70 31.22 -17.20
CA ILE A 66 13.14 30.36 -16.10
C ILE A 66 11.96 29.49 -15.62
N LEU A 67 10.74 30.05 -15.57
CA LEU A 67 9.56 29.31 -15.15
C LEU A 67 9.27 28.17 -16.12
N ALA A 68 9.35 28.44 -17.43
CA ALA A 68 9.22 27.42 -18.46
C ALA A 68 10.26 26.32 -18.26
N GLY A 69 11.55 26.67 -18.17
CA GLY A 69 12.62 25.69 -17.98
C GLY A 69 12.43 24.81 -16.75
N LEU A 70 12.06 25.41 -15.61
CA LEU A 70 11.79 24.70 -14.37
C LEU A 70 10.53 23.83 -14.46
N ALA A 71 9.43 24.34 -15.01
CA ALA A 71 8.19 23.58 -15.15
C ALA A 71 8.39 22.33 -16.03
N PHE A 72 9.05 22.49 -17.19
CA PHE A 72 9.36 21.38 -18.11
C PHE A 72 10.33 20.36 -17.51
N THR A 73 11.13 20.73 -16.50
CA THR A 73 12.08 19.81 -15.85
C THR A 73 11.48 19.16 -14.60
N ILE A 74 10.86 19.95 -13.72
CA ILE A 74 10.38 19.52 -12.40
C ILE A 74 9.12 18.67 -12.53
N PHE A 75 8.11 19.09 -13.30
CA PHE A 75 6.84 18.35 -13.38
C PHE A 75 7.04 16.92 -13.89
N PRO A 76 7.76 16.67 -15.01
CA PRO A 76 7.99 15.30 -15.47
C PRO A 76 8.81 14.48 -14.47
N THR A 77 9.85 15.07 -13.86
CA THR A 77 10.70 14.39 -12.89
C THR A 77 9.91 13.96 -11.66
N VAL A 78 9.13 14.87 -11.07
CA VAL A 78 8.28 14.59 -9.90
C VAL A 78 7.18 13.58 -10.26
N PHE A 79 6.58 13.69 -11.44
CA PHE A 79 5.55 12.75 -11.90
C PHE A 79 6.09 11.33 -12.01
N ILE A 80 7.27 11.14 -12.62
CA ILE A 80 7.94 9.84 -12.74
C ILE A 80 8.29 9.30 -11.35
N LEU A 81 8.83 10.14 -10.47
CA LEU A 81 9.12 9.77 -9.09
C LEU A 81 7.85 9.32 -8.33
N GLY A 82 6.73 10.00 -8.54
CA GLY A 82 5.44 9.62 -7.99
C GLY A 82 4.93 8.28 -8.53
N CYS A 83 5.11 8.00 -9.81
CA CYS A 83 4.79 6.69 -10.40
C CYS A 83 5.57 5.56 -9.73
N PHE A 84 6.89 5.72 -9.55
CA PHE A 84 7.71 4.72 -8.84
C PHE A 84 7.30 4.56 -7.38
N THR A 85 6.96 5.67 -6.72
CA THR A 85 6.45 5.65 -5.34
C THR A 85 5.16 4.85 -5.26
N VAL A 86 4.18 5.09 -6.14
CA VAL A 86 2.91 4.36 -6.14
C VAL A 86 3.12 2.85 -6.37
N VAL A 87 3.91 2.45 -7.36
CA VAL A 87 4.19 1.03 -7.62
C VAL A 87 4.78 0.36 -6.39
N ARG A 88 5.77 1.00 -5.76
CA ARG A 88 6.43 0.42 -4.60
C ARG A 88 5.54 0.38 -3.36
N LEU A 89 4.69 1.39 -3.15
CA LEU A 89 3.70 1.41 -2.06
C LEU A 89 2.65 0.29 -2.21
N ILE A 90 2.31 -0.09 -3.45
CA ILE A 90 1.44 -1.23 -3.71
C ILE A 90 2.14 -2.54 -3.34
N ASP A 91 3.40 -2.72 -3.77
CA ASP A 91 4.16 -3.94 -3.46
C ASP A 91 4.41 -4.10 -1.96
N THR A 92 4.78 -3.03 -1.25
CA THR A 92 4.96 -3.06 0.22
C THR A 92 3.64 -3.32 0.94
N SER A 93 2.54 -2.75 0.45
CA SER A 93 1.21 -3.03 1.01
C SER A 93 0.84 -4.50 0.86
N ILE A 94 1.08 -5.10 -0.32
CA ILE A 94 0.83 -6.53 -0.55
C ILE A 94 1.69 -7.39 0.37
N ALA A 95 3.00 -7.10 0.45
CA ALA A 95 3.92 -7.82 1.34
C ALA A 95 3.46 -7.75 2.81
N ASN A 96 2.97 -6.58 3.24
CA ASN A 96 2.42 -6.40 4.58
C ASN A 96 1.16 -7.25 4.82
N VAL A 97 0.22 -7.30 3.87
CA VAL A 97 -0.97 -8.15 3.97
C VAL A 97 -0.60 -9.62 4.09
N VAL A 98 0.35 -10.08 3.27
CA VAL A 98 0.83 -11.48 3.32
C VAL A 98 1.46 -11.79 4.68
N ALA A 99 2.29 -10.90 5.22
CA ALA A 99 2.90 -11.08 6.53
C ALA A 99 1.85 -11.16 7.65
N LEU A 100 0.86 -10.27 7.65
CA LEU A 100 -0.22 -10.25 8.62
C LEU A 100 -1.09 -11.51 8.55
N ASN A 101 -1.42 -11.99 7.34
CA ASN A 101 -2.17 -13.24 7.18
C ASN A 101 -1.40 -14.45 7.73
N ARG A 102 -0.08 -14.52 7.53
CA ARG A 102 0.75 -15.58 8.09
C ARG A 102 0.83 -15.52 9.61
N ILE A 103 0.91 -14.31 10.18
CA ILE A 103 0.82 -14.11 11.64
C ILE A 103 -0.52 -14.62 12.16
N GLU A 104 -1.62 -14.36 11.46
CA GLU A 104 -2.94 -14.83 11.86
C GLU A 104 -3.03 -16.37 11.84
N LEU A 105 -2.41 -17.04 10.87
CA LEU A 105 -2.33 -18.52 10.87
C LEU A 105 -1.59 -19.06 12.10
N ILE A 106 -0.49 -18.40 12.50
CA ILE A 106 0.23 -18.75 13.73
C ILE A 106 -0.64 -18.53 14.97
N ARG A 107 -1.38 -17.41 15.03
CA ARG A 107 -2.30 -17.11 16.14
C ARG A 107 -3.45 -18.11 16.21
N ARG A 108 -4.01 -18.53 15.07
CA ARG A 108 -5.01 -19.59 14.99
C ARG A 108 -4.49 -20.90 15.57
N TYR A 109 -3.27 -21.30 15.24
CA TYR A 109 -2.64 -22.48 15.85
C TYR A 109 -2.58 -22.33 17.39
N TYR A 110 -2.19 -21.16 17.90
CA TYR A 110 -2.17 -20.89 19.34
C TYR A 110 -3.53 -21.01 20.04
N SER A 111 -4.62 -20.72 19.34
CA SER A 111 -5.98 -20.86 19.88
C SER A 111 -6.36 -22.31 20.22
N HIS A 112 -5.69 -23.29 19.61
CA HIS A 112 -5.94 -24.72 19.83
C HIS A 112 -5.11 -25.33 20.95
N LEU A 113 -4.12 -24.62 21.51
CA LEU A 113 -3.22 -25.18 22.52
C LEU A 113 -3.84 -25.33 23.92
N HIS A 114 -4.82 -24.49 24.28
CA HIS A 114 -5.44 -24.54 25.60
C HIS A 114 -6.91 -24.10 25.52
N PRO A 115 -7.83 -24.65 26.34
CA PRO A 115 -9.24 -24.23 26.34
C PRO A 115 -9.43 -22.74 26.56
N LEU A 116 -8.62 -22.13 27.44
CA LEU A 116 -8.61 -20.68 27.68
C LEU A 116 -7.88 -19.88 26.59
N ALA A 117 -7.13 -20.50 25.67
CA ALA A 117 -6.42 -19.78 24.61
C ALA A 117 -7.38 -19.19 23.58
N LYS A 118 -8.55 -19.80 23.37
CA LYS A 118 -9.58 -19.29 22.46
C LYS A 118 -10.02 -17.87 22.81
N GLN A 119 -10.11 -17.50 24.09
CA GLN A 119 -10.53 -16.14 24.47
C GLN A 119 -9.51 -15.05 24.11
N TYR A 120 -8.25 -15.42 23.84
CA TYR A 120 -7.16 -14.47 23.55
C TYR A 120 -6.68 -14.54 22.09
N PHE A 121 -6.76 -15.73 21.48
CA PHE A 121 -6.18 -16.02 20.17
C PHE A 121 -7.19 -16.54 19.15
N ALA A 122 -8.47 -16.70 19.51
CA ALA A 122 -9.47 -17.08 18.52
C ALA A 122 -9.45 -16.05 17.37
N PRO A 123 -9.52 -16.53 16.11
CA PRO A 123 -9.76 -15.63 15.00
C PRO A 123 -11.07 -14.88 15.27
N ASP A 124 -11.09 -13.60 14.93
CA ASP A 124 -12.35 -12.86 14.89
C ASP A 124 -13.26 -13.62 13.89
N ASP A 125 -14.32 -14.26 14.38
CA ASP A 125 -15.20 -15.16 13.60
C ASP A 125 -15.98 -14.40 12.51
N SER A 126 -15.85 -13.08 12.53
CA SER A 126 -16.13 -12.26 11.36
C SER A 126 -15.09 -12.58 10.28
N THR A 127 -15.38 -13.58 9.46
CA THR A 127 -14.72 -13.81 8.16
C THR A 127 -14.71 -12.53 7.27
N GLU A 128 -15.46 -11.50 7.66
CA GLU A 128 -15.52 -10.17 7.07
C GLU A 128 -14.71 -9.06 7.76
N ALA A 129 -14.22 -9.23 9.00
CA ALA A 129 -13.39 -8.25 9.68
C ALA A 129 -11.99 -8.84 9.94
N GLY A 130 -10.97 -8.25 9.32
CA GLY A 130 -9.60 -8.55 9.73
C GLY A 130 -9.44 -8.24 11.21
N THR A 131 -8.43 -8.84 11.85
CA THR A 131 -8.14 -8.88 13.30
C THR A 131 -8.05 -7.52 14.05
N LEU A 132 -8.34 -6.40 13.38
CA LEU A 132 -8.41 -5.02 13.87
C LEU A 132 -9.70 -4.29 13.45
N GLY A 133 -10.76 -5.00 13.04
CA GLY A 133 -12.00 -4.39 12.52
C GLY A 133 -11.85 -3.72 11.15
N VAL A 134 -10.68 -3.83 10.51
CA VAL A 134 -10.40 -3.24 9.20
C VAL A 134 -10.78 -4.24 8.12
N ARG A 135 -11.83 -3.90 7.38
CA ARG A 135 -12.28 -4.64 6.20
C ARG A 135 -11.14 -4.65 5.16
N TYR A 136 -10.41 -5.75 5.01
CA TYR A 136 -9.51 -5.97 3.86
C TYR A 136 -10.34 -6.31 2.60
N ARG A 137 -11.31 -5.46 2.29
CA ARG A 137 -12.12 -5.57 1.07
C ARG A 137 -11.38 -4.88 -0.08
N ALA A 138 -11.73 -5.18 -1.33
CA ALA A 138 -11.26 -4.46 -2.51
C ALA A 138 -11.34 -2.92 -2.39
N ARG A 139 -12.23 -2.41 -1.54
CA ARG A 139 -12.39 -0.98 -1.22
C ARG A 139 -11.39 -0.43 -0.18
N SER A 140 -10.76 -1.27 0.65
CA SER A 140 -9.72 -0.83 1.59
C SER A 140 -8.44 -0.40 0.86
N VAL A 141 -8.19 -0.99 -0.32
CA VAL A 141 -7.11 -0.60 -1.24
C VAL A 141 -7.19 0.89 -1.60
N LEU A 142 -8.41 1.44 -1.70
CA LEU A 142 -8.67 2.85 -1.98
C LEU A 142 -8.33 3.79 -0.80
N PHE A 143 -8.13 3.27 0.41
CA PHE A 143 -7.78 4.04 1.61
C PHE A 143 -6.34 3.80 2.08
N THR A 144 -5.47 3.27 1.21
CA THR A 144 -4.07 3.01 1.54
C THR A 144 -3.19 4.24 1.30
N ALA A 145 -1.98 4.24 1.86
CA ALA A 145 -0.97 5.25 1.53
C ALA A 145 -0.72 5.34 0.01
N ALA A 146 -0.83 4.23 -0.71
CA ALA A 146 -0.67 4.17 -2.16
C ALA A 146 -1.72 4.99 -2.91
N SER A 147 -2.99 4.94 -2.49
CA SER A 147 -4.07 5.70 -3.15
C SER A 147 -3.95 7.20 -2.89
N MET A 148 -3.58 7.60 -1.67
CA MET A 148 -3.30 9.01 -1.34
C MET A 148 -2.19 9.57 -2.24
N VAL A 149 -1.06 8.88 -2.35
CA VAL A 149 0.05 9.31 -3.22
C VAL A 149 -0.36 9.28 -4.70
N ALA A 150 -1.15 8.29 -5.13
CA ALA A 150 -1.65 8.23 -6.51
C ALA A 150 -2.55 9.41 -6.86
N VAL A 151 -3.40 9.87 -5.93
CA VAL A 151 -4.22 11.08 -6.10
C VAL A 151 -3.33 12.31 -6.25
N VAL A 152 -2.35 12.49 -5.36
CA VAL A 152 -1.40 13.60 -5.46
C VAL A 152 -0.67 13.56 -6.80
N ASN A 153 -0.18 12.38 -7.22
CA ASN A 153 0.54 12.25 -8.48
C ASN A 153 -0.34 12.50 -9.72
N ALA A 154 -1.62 12.13 -9.67
CA ALA A 154 -2.58 12.45 -10.71
C ALA A 154 -2.83 13.96 -10.83
N VAL A 155 -2.94 14.65 -9.69
CA VAL A 155 -3.03 16.12 -9.65
C VAL A 155 -1.76 16.75 -10.23
N VAL A 156 -0.57 16.26 -9.86
CA VAL A 156 0.71 16.73 -10.41
C VAL A 156 0.78 16.52 -11.91
N GLY A 157 0.35 15.36 -12.41
CA GLY A 157 0.31 15.07 -13.85
C GLY A 157 -0.62 16.03 -14.61
N GLY A 158 -1.83 16.25 -14.10
CA GLY A 158 -2.80 17.15 -14.72
C GLY A 158 -2.40 18.63 -14.66
N ALA A 159 -1.93 19.09 -13.50
CA ALA A 159 -1.44 20.46 -13.30
C ALA A 159 -0.17 20.73 -14.13
N GLY A 160 0.77 19.79 -14.12
CA GLY A 160 2.00 19.88 -14.92
C GLY A 160 1.69 19.96 -16.41
N LEU A 161 0.77 19.13 -16.91
CA LEU A 161 0.33 19.20 -18.31
C LEU A 161 -0.35 20.54 -18.63
N THR A 162 -1.20 21.04 -17.73
CA THR A 162 -1.86 22.35 -17.89
C THR A 162 -0.82 23.46 -18.04
N VAL A 163 0.18 23.49 -17.15
CA VAL A 163 1.24 24.51 -17.15
C VAL A 163 2.09 24.39 -18.42
N ILE A 164 2.52 23.17 -18.77
CA ILE A 164 3.31 22.90 -19.97
C ILE A 164 2.57 23.34 -21.24
N LEU A 165 1.28 23.03 -21.37
CA LEU A 165 0.49 23.45 -22.53
C LEU A 165 0.29 24.97 -22.55
N SER A 166 0.04 25.58 -21.40
CA SER A 166 -0.19 27.03 -21.30
C SER A 166 1.05 27.85 -21.68
N ILE A 167 2.25 27.33 -21.41
CA ILE A 167 3.51 28.01 -21.71
C ILE A 167 4.05 27.62 -23.09
N GLY A 168 3.95 26.34 -23.45
CA GLY A 168 4.56 25.79 -24.66
C GLY A 168 3.69 25.88 -25.92
N THR A 169 2.42 26.29 -25.81
CA THR A 169 1.50 26.35 -26.94
C THR A 169 0.69 27.66 -26.94
N THR A 170 0.09 27.99 -28.08
CA THR A 170 -0.81 29.14 -28.25
C THR A 170 -2.28 28.80 -27.96
N PHE A 171 -2.56 27.66 -27.32
CA PHE A 171 -3.94 27.27 -27.04
C PHE A 171 -4.64 28.25 -26.10
N PRO A 172 -5.97 28.43 -26.23
CA PRO A 172 -6.75 29.14 -25.24
C PRO A 172 -6.58 28.49 -23.86
N ALA A 173 -6.44 29.30 -22.81
CA ALA A 173 -6.20 28.81 -21.45
C ALA A 173 -7.22 27.74 -21.00
N GLY A 174 -8.50 27.89 -21.41
CA GLY A 174 -9.54 26.90 -21.11
C GLY A 174 -9.28 25.51 -21.70
N VAL A 175 -8.65 25.41 -22.87
CA VAL A 175 -8.29 24.13 -23.50
C VAL A 175 -7.17 23.45 -22.73
N GLY A 176 -6.13 24.20 -22.34
CA GLY A 176 -5.03 23.68 -21.53
C GLY A 176 -5.51 23.11 -20.20
N VAL A 177 -6.39 23.84 -19.50
CA VAL A 177 -6.99 23.39 -18.23
C VAL A 177 -7.85 22.14 -18.44
N ALA A 178 -8.70 22.12 -19.47
CA ALA A 178 -9.54 20.96 -19.77
C ALA A 178 -8.70 19.71 -20.05
N LEU A 179 -7.65 19.82 -20.87
CA LEU A 179 -6.74 18.71 -21.18
C LEU A 179 -5.98 18.24 -19.93
N GLY A 180 -5.53 19.16 -19.08
CA GLY A 180 -4.88 18.82 -17.82
C GLY A 180 -5.81 18.11 -16.84
N VAL A 181 -7.05 18.56 -16.69
CA VAL A 181 -8.06 17.88 -15.85
C VAL A 181 -8.34 16.48 -16.38
N VAL A 182 -8.56 16.34 -17.69
CA VAL A 182 -8.79 15.03 -18.32
C VAL A 182 -7.58 14.12 -18.11
N ALA A 183 -6.36 14.61 -18.33
CA ALA A 183 -5.15 13.84 -18.10
C ALA A 183 -5.00 13.41 -16.64
N GLY A 184 -5.26 14.30 -15.68
CA GLY A 184 -5.26 13.98 -14.26
C GLY A 184 -6.27 12.88 -13.92
N VAL A 185 -7.50 12.97 -14.44
CA VAL A 185 -8.53 11.94 -14.26
C VAL A 185 -8.11 10.61 -14.88
N VAL A 186 -7.49 10.62 -16.07
CA VAL A 186 -6.97 9.42 -16.73
C VAL A 186 -5.84 8.80 -15.91
N VAL A 187 -4.87 9.58 -15.42
CA VAL A 187 -3.79 9.08 -14.56
C VAL A 187 -4.35 8.49 -13.28
N LEU A 188 -5.32 9.15 -12.63
CA LEU A 188 -5.97 8.62 -11.45
C LEU A 188 -6.68 7.30 -11.76
N GLY A 189 -7.46 7.25 -12.84
CA GLY A 189 -8.15 6.05 -13.29
C GLY A 189 -7.19 4.90 -13.56
N LEU A 190 -6.07 5.16 -14.23
CA LEU A 190 -5.01 4.18 -14.49
C LEU A 190 -4.35 3.71 -13.18
N GLY A 191 -4.05 4.63 -12.26
CA GLY A 191 -3.47 4.31 -10.95
C GLY A 191 -4.39 3.42 -10.11
N LEU A 192 -5.68 3.76 -10.05
CA LEU A 192 -6.69 2.96 -9.35
C LEU A 192 -6.93 1.61 -10.03
N ALA A 193 -6.98 1.57 -11.36
CA ALA A 193 -7.12 0.31 -12.10
C ALA A 193 -5.91 -0.60 -11.90
N TYR A 194 -4.70 -0.04 -11.87
CA TYR A 194 -3.47 -0.77 -11.57
C TYR A 194 -3.49 -1.35 -10.15
N GLN A 195 -3.90 -0.55 -9.15
CA GLN A 195 -4.11 -1.03 -7.78
C GLN A 195 -5.10 -2.20 -7.74
N VAL A 196 -6.30 -2.04 -8.32
CA VAL A 196 -7.33 -3.08 -8.30
C VAL A 196 -6.85 -4.36 -8.98
N ARG A 197 -6.20 -4.26 -10.15
CA ARG A 197 -5.67 -5.44 -10.86
C ARG A 197 -4.61 -6.18 -10.05
N ARG A 198 -3.76 -5.45 -9.33
CA ARG A 198 -2.68 -6.06 -8.52
C ARG A 198 -3.21 -6.75 -7.26
N PHE A 199 -4.27 -6.21 -6.65
CA PHE A 199 -4.92 -6.81 -5.48
C PHE A 199 -5.93 -7.91 -5.81
N ALA A 200 -6.39 -8.02 -7.06
CA ALA A 200 -7.40 -9.00 -7.47
C ALA A 200 -7.06 -10.47 -7.12
N PRO A 201 -5.83 -10.97 -7.29
CA PRO A 201 -5.48 -12.35 -6.94
C PRO A 201 -5.60 -12.66 -5.44
N LEU A 202 -5.30 -11.68 -4.59
CA LEU A 202 -5.39 -11.82 -3.13
C LEU A 202 -6.86 -11.86 -2.67
N LEU A 203 -7.70 -11.07 -3.33
CA LEU A 203 -9.14 -11.01 -3.05
C LEU A 203 -9.88 -12.26 -3.52
N SER A 204 -9.45 -12.88 -4.63
CA SER A 204 -10.02 -14.15 -5.09
C SER A 204 -9.66 -15.31 -4.15
N ALA A 205 -8.43 -15.36 -3.65
CA ALA A 205 -7.98 -16.40 -2.71
C ALA A 205 -8.75 -16.36 -1.38
N SER A 206 -9.13 -15.17 -0.92
CA SER A 206 -9.96 -15.01 0.29
C SER A 206 -11.42 -15.44 0.11
N ARG A 207 -11.93 -15.49 -1.13
CA ARG A 207 -13.32 -15.91 -1.42
C ARG A 207 -13.45 -17.42 -1.64
N SER A 208 -12.36 -18.10 -1.95
CA SER A 208 -12.35 -19.53 -2.26
C SER A 208 -12.21 -20.43 -1.03
N THR A 209 -12.10 -19.89 0.20
CA THR A 209 -12.16 -20.70 1.42
C THR A 209 -13.64 -21.02 1.69
N PRO A 210 -14.11 -22.26 1.43
CA PRO A 210 -15.47 -22.67 1.75
C PRO A 210 -15.58 -22.76 3.27
N ALA A 211 -16.73 -22.35 3.81
CA ALA A 211 -17.05 -22.44 5.23
C ALA A 211 -17.46 -23.86 5.68
N ASP A 212 -16.99 -24.91 5.00
CA ASP A 212 -17.41 -26.29 5.25
C ASP A 212 -16.19 -27.22 5.36
N GLY A 213 -16.04 -27.83 6.55
CA GLY A 213 -15.06 -28.86 6.88
C GLY A 213 -14.72 -28.89 8.37
#